data_AF-A0A356QD25-F1
#
_entry.id   AF-A0A356QD25-F1
#
_cell.length_a   1.000
_cell.length_b   1.000
_cell.length_c   1.000
_cell.angle_alpha   90.00
_cell.angle_beta   90.00
_cell.angle_gamma   90.00
#
_symmetry.space_group_name_H-M   'P 1'
#
loop_
_entity.id
_entity.type
_entity.pdbx_description
1 polymer ?
#
loop_
_entity_poly.entity_id
_entity_poly.type
_entity_poly.pdbx_seq_one_letter_code
_entity_poly.pdbx_strand_id
1 'polypeptide(L)' 'MPLPLLLFDCDGTLVDSEPLLAEEMARGLNTVGLPFASSDYLGEFRGARFRRIVAELQ' A
#
# COMPACT_ATOMS: atom_id res chain seq x y z
N MET A 1 23.41 22.78 21.92
CA MET A 1 22.79 21.44 22.03
C MET A 1 21.88 21.28 20.83
N PRO A 2 21.97 20.18 20.05
CA PRO A 2 21.03 19.98 18.96
C PRO A 2 19.61 19.80 19.51
N LEU A 3 18.63 20.43 18.86
CA LEU A 3 17.22 20.21 19.16
C LEU A 3 16.83 18.78 18.76
N PRO A 4 15.91 18.12 19.50
CA PRO A 4 15.43 16.80 19.12
C PRO A 4 14.75 16.83 17.75
N LEU A 5 15.14 15.91 16.87
CA LEU A 5 14.56 15.70 15.53
C LEU A 5 13.71 14.44 15.53
N LEU A 6 12.51 14.55 14.97
CA LEU A 6 11.63 13.42 14.71
C LEU A 6 11.38 13.31 13.21
N LEU A 7 11.53 12.10 12.68
CA LEU A 7 11.23 11.76 11.30
C LEU A 7 10.01 10.85 11.31
N PHE A 8 8.94 11.30 10.67
CA PHE A 8 7.72 10.53 10.49
C PHE A 8 7.61 10.09 9.05
N ASP A 9 7.12 8.87 8.86
CA ASP A 9 6.59 8.47 7.57
C ASP A 9 5.33 9.28 7.25
N CYS A 10 5.00 9.44 5.97
CA CYS A 10 3.82 10.17 5.56
C CYS A 10 2.61 9.22 5.41
N ASP A 11 2.74 8.24 4.53
CA ASP A 11 1.65 7.37 4.13
C ASP A 11 1.25 6.41 5.26
N GLY A 12 -0.04 6.36 5.56
CA GLY A 12 -0.58 5.55 6.66
C GLY A 12 -0.15 5.99 8.07
N THR A 13 0.68 7.04 8.19
CA THR A 13 1.17 7.58 9.47
C THR A 13 0.65 9.00 9.72
N LEU A 14 0.94 9.94 8.83
CA LEU A 14 0.44 11.33 8.91
C LEU A 14 -0.83 11.54 8.08
N VAL A 15 -0.98 10.78 6.99
CA VAL A 15 -2.15 10.85 6.10
C VAL A 15 -2.72 9.45 5.86
N ASP A 16 -4.04 9.35 5.77
CA ASP A 16 -4.74 8.11 5.44
C ASP A 16 -4.84 7.92 3.92
N SER A 17 -3.68 7.74 3.27
CA SER A 17 -3.57 7.53 1.82
C SER A 17 -3.82 6.07 1.40
N GLU A 18 -3.86 5.15 2.36
CA GLU A 18 -3.97 3.70 2.17
C GLU A 18 -5.24 3.27 1.41
N PRO A 19 -6.43 3.87 1.64
CA PRO A 19 -7.63 3.51 0.87
C PRO A 19 -7.51 3.86 -0.61
N LEU A 20 -6.90 5.01 -0.94
CA LEU A 20 -6.69 5.43 -2.33
C LEU A 20 -5.71 4.49 -3.04
N LEU A 21 -4.63 4.11 -2.36
CA LEU A 21 -3.69 3.12 -2.87
C LEU A 21 -4.36 1.77 -3.11
N ALA A 22 -5.21 1.31 -2.18
CA ALA A 22 -5.94 0.05 -2.31
C ALA A 22 -6.79 0.01 -3.59
N GLU A 23 -7.55 1.09 -3.85
CA GLU A 23 -8.38 1.18 -5.04
C GLU A 23 -7.58 1.24 -6.33
N GLU A 24 -6.48 2.01 -6.35
CA GLU A 24 -5.61 2.08 -7.53
C GLU A 24 -4.91 0.76 -7.82
N MET A 25 -4.49 0.02 -6.78
CA MET A 25 -3.94 -1.32 -6.97
C MET A 25 -4.96 -2.29 -7.53
N ALA A 26 -6.20 -2.29 -7.00
CA ALA A 26 -7.27 -3.11 -7.55
C ALA A 26 -7.51 -2.76 -9.03
N ARG A 27 -7.58 -1.47 -9.40
CA ARG A 27 -7.72 -1.05 -10.80
C ARG A 27 -6.54 -1.56 -11.65
N GLY A 28 -5.31 -1.27 -11.25
CA GLY A 28 -4.11 -1.61 -12.01
C GLY A 28 -3.88 -3.11 -12.18
N LEU A 29 -3.93 -3.89 -11.10
CA LEU A 29 -3.65 -5.32 -11.13
C LEU A 29 -4.68 -6.09 -11.95
N ASN A 30 -5.97 -5.77 -11.82
CA ASN A 30 -7.01 -6.41 -12.62
C ASN A 30 -6.86 -6.10 -14.12
N THR A 31 -6.33 -4.92 -14.51
CA THR A 31 -6.10 -4.59 -15.93
C THR A 31 -5.07 -5.49 -16.61
N VAL A 32 -4.15 -6.07 -15.83
CA VAL A 32 -3.12 -7.00 -16.31
C VAL A 32 -3.45 -8.47 -16.01
N GLY A 33 -4.69 -8.75 -15.58
CA GLY A 33 -5.16 -10.11 -15.33
C GLY A 33 -4.72 -10.71 -13.99
N LEU A 34 -4.30 -9.88 -13.03
CA LEU A 34 -4.00 -10.31 -11.66
C LEU A 34 -5.20 -9.96 -10.77
N PRO A 35 -6.02 -10.96 -10.36
CA PRO A 35 -7.21 -10.70 -9.55
C PRO A 35 -6.82 -10.07 -8.21
N PHE A 36 -7.41 -8.91 -7.90
CA PHE A 36 -7.11 -8.19 -6.65
C PHE A 36 -8.30 -7.32 -6.22
N ALA A 37 -8.67 -7.38 -4.95
CA ALA A 37 -9.67 -6.51 -4.34
C ALA A 37 -9.01 -5.49 -3.41
N SER A 38 -9.58 -4.29 -3.28
CA SER A 38 -9.06 -3.26 -2.36
C SER A 38 -9.01 -3.75 -0.91
N SER A 39 -9.92 -4.66 -0.52
CA SER A 39 -9.92 -5.31 0.80
C SER A 39 -8.68 -6.16 1.06
N ASP A 40 -8.10 -6.75 0.02
CA ASP A 40 -6.91 -7.61 0.13
C ASP A 40 -5.73 -6.74 0.58
N TYR A 41 -5.64 -5.52 0.07
CA TYR A 41 -4.63 -4.57 0.52
C TYR A 41 -4.79 -4.20 1.99
N LEU A 42 -5.98 -3.78 2.38
CA LEU A 42 -6.23 -3.35 3.77
C LEU A 42 -6.09 -4.48 4.79
N GLY A 43 -6.39 -5.73 4.39
CA GLY A 43 -6.34 -6.90 5.25
C GLY A 43 -4.96 -7.55 5.35
N GLU A 44 -4.31 -7.80 4.22
CA GLU A 44 -3.14 -8.68 4.15
C GLU A 44 -1.87 -7.98 3.67
N PHE A 45 -1.99 -6.95 2.84
CA PHE A 45 -0.84 -6.33 2.17
C PHE A 45 -0.53 -4.89 2.60
N ARG A 46 -1.16 -4.39 3.67
CA ARG A 46 -0.96 -3.02 4.13
C ARG A 46 0.51 -2.76 4.47
N GLY A 47 1.11 -1.74 3.86
CA GLY A 47 2.54 -1.42 4.00
C GLY A 47 3.50 -2.45 3.37
N ALA A 48 2.99 -3.46 2.66
CA ALA A 48 3.82 -4.41 1.95
C ALA A 48 4.43 -3.78 0.69
N ARG A 49 5.63 -4.24 0.34
CA ARG A 49 6.27 -3.82 -0.91
C ARG A 49 5.48 -4.37 -2.10
N PHE A 50 5.10 -3.52 -3.04
CA PHE A 50 4.36 -3.89 -4.25
C PHE A 50 4.87 -5.16 -4.95
N ARG A 51 6.20 -5.29 -5.10
CA ARG A 51 6.84 -6.48 -5.70
C ARG A 51 6.47 -7.81 -5.02
N ARG A 52 6.20 -7.78 -3.71
CA ARG A 52 5.79 -8.95 -2.94
C ARG A 52 4.34 -9.31 -3.26
N ILE A 53 3.47 -8.29 -3.33
CA ILE A 53 2.06 -8.45 -3.70
C ILE A 53 1.96 -9.10 -5.08
N VAL A 54 2.65 -8.54 -6.07
CA VAL A 54 2.66 -9.11 -7.44
C VAL A 54 3.16 -10.56 -7.46
N ALA A 55 4.23 -10.87 -6.72
CA ALA A 55 4.77 -12.22 -6.68
C ALA A 55 3.84 -13.25 -6.02
N GLU A 56 2.93 -12.82 -5.13
CA GLU A 56 1.93 -13.71 -4.50
C GLU A 56 0.69 -13.94 -5.40
N LEU A 57 0.48 -13.09 -6.42
CA LEU A 57 -0.65 -13.18 -7.35
C LEU A 57 -0.34 -13.92 -8.67
N GLN A 58 0.92 -14.25 -8.93
CA GLN A 58 1.39 -14.98 -10.13
C GLN A 58 1.51 -16.49 -9.86
#